data_AF-A0A9D6JPG2-F1
#
_entry.id   AF-A0A9D6JPG2-F1
#
_cell.length_a   1.000
_cell.length_b   1.000
_cell.length_c   1.000
_cell.angle_alpha   90.00
_cell.angle_beta   90.00
_cell.angle_gamma   90.00
#
_symmetry.space_group_name_H-M   'P 1'
#
loop_
_entity.id
_entity.type
_entity.pdbx_description
1 polymer ?
#
loop_
_entity_poly.entity_id
_entity_poly.type
_entity_poly.pdbx_seq_one_letter_code
_entity_poly.pdbx_strand_id
1 'polypeptide(L)' 'MTFVLGKSFEDVTVVAPERLGQDQAYVIDSTKARKTLGWSNKISLNEGVGGVVAWIEKYWDQIVKEPLEYVHHA' A
#
# COMPACT_ATOMS: atom_id res chain seq x y z
N MET A 1 -14.10 -10.19 1.27
CA MET A 1 -12.76 -9.56 1.32
C MET A 1 -11.80 -10.65 1.78
N THR A 2 -10.80 -11.02 0.99
CA THR A 2 -9.84 -12.07 1.41
C THR A 2 -8.85 -11.41 2.37
N PHE A 3 -8.87 -11.81 3.63
CA PHE A 3 -7.96 -11.28 4.66
C PHE A 3 -6.58 -11.86 4.44
N VAL A 4 -5.71 -11.13 3.74
CA VAL A 4 -4.34 -11.55 3.42
C VAL A 4 -3.53 -11.91 4.68
N LEU A 5 -3.84 -11.28 5.82
CA LEU A 5 -3.20 -11.50 7.12
C LEU A 5 -3.99 -12.41 8.07
N GLY A 6 -5.15 -12.93 7.66
CA GLY A 6 -6.04 -13.67 8.55
C GLY A 6 -6.63 -12.86 9.72
N LYS A 7 -6.50 -11.53 9.69
CA LYS A 7 -7.03 -10.60 10.70
C LYS A 7 -8.08 -9.69 10.09
N SER A 8 -9.03 -9.20 10.90
CA SER A 8 -9.95 -8.15 10.44
C SER A 8 -9.20 -6.84 10.20
N PHE A 9 -9.78 -5.93 9.42
CA PHE A 9 -9.15 -4.63 9.14
C PHE A 9 -9.05 -3.80 10.43
N GLU A 10 -10.05 -3.92 11.28
CA GLU A 10 -10.19 -3.25 12.56
C GLU A 10 -9.12 -3.73 13.56
N ASP A 11 -8.67 -4.99 13.47
CA ASP A 11 -7.60 -5.53 14.32
C ASP A 11 -6.21 -4.95 14.01
N VAL A 12 -6.04 -4.35 12.82
CA VAL A 12 -4.74 -3.92 12.29
C VAL A 12 -4.68 -2.44 11.91
N THR A 13 -5.73 -1.68 12.23
CA THR A 13 -5.80 -0.24 11.92
C THR A 13 -6.30 0.57 13.11
N VAL A 14 -5.96 1.86 13.12
CA VAL A 14 -6.44 2.81 14.12
C VAL A 14 -6.95 4.03 13.36
N VAL A 15 -8.17 4.47 13.68
CA VAL A 15 -8.71 5.72 13.14
C VAL A 15 -7.93 6.88 13.75
N ALA A 16 -7.12 7.53 12.91
CA ALA A 16 -6.37 8.72 13.29
C ALA A 16 -7.24 9.99 13.12
N PRO A 17 -6.96 11.08 13.87
CA PRO A 17 -7.61 12.35 13.65
C PRO A 17 -7.33 12.88 12.24
N GLU A 18 -8.26 13.67 11.69
CA GLU A 18 -8.06 14.32 10.40
C GLU A 18 -6.83 15.22 10.42
N ARG A 19 -6.08 15.21 9.32
CA ARG A 19 -4.98 16.16 9.12
C ARG A 19 -5.52 17.42 8.48
N LEU A 20 -5.09 18.58 8.98
CA LEU A 20 -5.43 19.87 8.37
C LEU A 20 -4.97 19.87 6.91
N GLY A 21 -5.91 20.09 5.98
CA GLY A 21 -5.63 20.12 4.55
C GLY A 21 -5.54 18.74 3.88
N GLN A 22 -6.05 17.67 4.50
CA GLN A 22 -6.23 16.40 3.80
C GLN A 22 -7.34 16.52 2.74
N ASP A 23 -7.06 16.05 1.53
CA ASP A 23 -8.08 15.91 0.49
C ASP A 23 -8.99 14.71 0.80
N GLN A 24 -10.28 14.83 0.45
CA GLN A 24 -11.25 13.76 0.69
C GLN A 24 -10.98 12.49 -0.14
N ALA A 25 -10.52 12.66 -1.38
CA ALA A 25 -10.24 11.55 -2.27
C ALA A 25 -9.29 11.96 -3.40
N TYR A 26 -8.44 11.02 -3.79
CA TYR A 26 -7.66 11.09 -5.02
C TYR A 26 -8.19 10.02 -5.99
N VAL A 27 -8.78 10.45 -7.10
CA VAL A 27 -9.37 9.57 -8.10
C VAL A 27 -8.69 9.81 -9.45
N ILE A 28 -8.16 8.75 -10.05
CA ILE A 28 -7.44 8.82 -11.33
C ILE A 28 -8.21 8.04 -12.39
N ASP A 29 -8.64 8.73 -13.45
CA ASP A 29 -9.12 8.06 -14.66
C ASP A 29 -7.96 7.71 -15.60
N SER A 30 -7.61 6.43 -15.66
CA SER A 30 -6.55 5.91 -16.54
C SER A 30 -7.05 5.53 -17.95
N THR A 31 -8.19 6.05 -18.41
CA THR A 31 -8.79 5.70 -19.72
C THR A 31 -7.86 5.99 -20.89
N LYS A 32 -7.13 7.11 -20.86
CA LYS A 32 -6.16 7.46 -21.91
C LYS A 32 -5.07 6.40 -22.03
N ALA A 33 -4.43 6.01 -20.92
CA ALA A 33 -3.38 4.99 -20.90
C ALA A 33 -3.88 3.64 -21.45
N ARG A 34 -5.10 3.22 -21.08
CA ARG A 34 -5.73 2.00 -21.61
C ARG A 34 -5.93 2.06 -23.12
N LYS A 35 -6.46 3.17 -23.63
CA LYS A 35 -6.81 3.30 -25.05
C LYS A 35 -5.60 3.52 -25.95
N THR A 36 -4.63 4.32 -25.52
CA THR A 36 -3.54 4.77 -26.41
C THR A 36 -2.28 3.93 -26.28
N LEU A 37 -2.06 3.31 -25.12
CA LEU A 37 -0.87 2.50 -24.85
C LEU A 37 -1.19 1.00 -24.72
N GLY A 38 -2.47 0.62 -24.73
CA GLY A 38 -2.88 -0.75 -24.41
C GLY A 38 -2.57 -1.17 -22.97
N TRP A 39 -2.24 -0.21 -22.10
CA TRP A 39 -1.86 -0.49 -20.73
C TRP A 39 -3.07 -0.96 -19.92
N SER A 40 -2.91 -1.99 -19.10
CA SER A 40 -3.90 -2.39 -18.10
C SER A 40 -3.21 -2.94 -16.86
N ASN A 41 -3.87 -2.77 -15.70
CA ASN A 41 -3.44 -3.37 -14.45
C ASN A 41 -3.41 -4.90 -14.60
N LYS A 42 -2.28 -5.51 -14.26
CA LYS A 42 -2.09 -6.97 -14.29
C LYS A 42 -2.21 -7.62 -12.92
N ILE A 43 -1.91 -6.86 -11.88
CA ILE A 43 -1.93 -7.29 -10.49
C ILE A 43 -3.20 -6.73 -9.85
N SER A 44 -3.98 -7.60 -9.22
CA SER A 44 -5.15 -7.18 -8.45
C SER A 44 -4.73 -6.57 -7.11
N LEU A 45 -5.61 -5.81 -6.45
CA LEU A 45 -5.31 -5.26 -5.12
C LEU A 45 -4.96 -6.37 -4.11
N ASN A 46 -5.72 -7.47 -4.10
CA ASN A 46 -5.49 -8.60 -3.20
C ASN A 46 -4.14 -9.28 -3.46
N GLU A 47 -3.80 -9.48 -4.73
CA GLU A 47 -2.51 -10.06 -5.12
C GLU A 47 -1.35 -9.14 -4.76
N GLY A 48 -1.49 -7.84 -5.02
CA GLY A 48 -0.47 -6.84 -4.67
C GLY A 48 -0.23 -6.77 -3.16
N VAL A 49 -1.30 -6.70 -2.35
CA VAL A 49 -1.19 -6.73 -0.89
C VAL A 49 -0.58 -8.04 -0.40
N GLY A 50 -0.96 -9.18 -1.00
CA GLY A 50 -0.33 -10.49 -0.73
C GLY A 50 1.16 -10.52 -0.99
N GLY A 51 1.60 -9.95 -2.11
CA GLY A 51 3.02 -9.82 -2.44
C GLY A 51 3.78 -8.96 -1.44
N VAL A 52 3.18 -7.87 -0.97
CA VAL A 52 3.78 -7.01 0.07
C VAL A 52 3.89 -7.76 1.40
N VAL A 53 2.85 -8.47 1.83
CA VAL A 53 2.90 -9.27 3.07
C VAL A 53 4.02 -10.30 3.01
N ALA A 54 4.11 -11.07 1.92
CA ALA A 54 5.17 -12.05 1.74
C ALA A 54 6.57 -11.41 1.73
N TRP A 55 6.70 -10.21 1.13
CA TRP A 55 7.95 -9.47 1.14
C TRP A 55 8.34 -8.99 2.55
N ILE A 56 7.39 -8.45 3.32
CA ILE A 56 7.60 -8.04 4.71
C ILE A 56 8.04 -9.23 5.57
N GLU A 57 7.32 -10.35 5.49
CA GLU A 57 7.66 -11.57 6.25
C GLU A 57 9.07 -12.07 5.94
N LYS A 58 9.45 -12.05 4.65
CA LYS A 58 10.78 -12.48 4.20
C LYS A 58 11.91 -11.60 4.74
N TYR A 59 11.68 -10.29 4.86
CA TYR A 59 12.72 -9.31 5.22
C TYR A 59 12.53 -8.69 6.61
N TRP A 60 11.64 -9.27 7.44
CA TRP A 60 11.25 -8.71 8.73
C TRP A 60 12.46 -8.35 9.61
N ASP A 61 13.42 -9.27 9.75
CA ASP A 61 14.62 -9.09 10.58
C ASP A 61 15.53 -7.93 10.13
N GLN A 62 15.39 -7.46 8.89
CA GLN A 62 16.09 -6.29 8.37
C GLN A 62 15.23 -5.04 8.56
N ILE A 63 13.97 -5.10 8.15
CA ILE A 63 13.02 -3.97 8.21
C ILE A 63 12.91 -3.40 9.62
N VAL A 64 12.86 -4.26 10.65
CA VAL A 64 12.77 -3.80 12.05
C VAL A 64 13.99 -3.02 12.55
N LYS A 65 15.10 -3.04 11.80
CA LYS A 65 16.34 -2.33 12.12
C LYS A 65 16.47 -1.01 11.36
N GLU A 66 15.61 -0.76 10.38
CA GLU A 66 15.64 0.48 9.60
C GLU A 66 15.14 1.67 10.44
N PRO A 67 15.70 2.88 10.22
CA PRO A 67 15.26 4.06 10.94
C PRO A 67 13.83 4.43 10.56
N LEU A 68 13.01 4.73 11.58
CA LEU A 68 11.66 5.26 11.38
C LEU A 68 11.67 6.76 11.02
N GLU A 69 12.78 7.43 11.32
CA GLU A 69 13.02 8.82 10.99
C GLU A 69 13.75 8.93 9.65
N TYR A 70 13.47 10.01 8.92
CA TYR A 70 14.17 10.29 7.67
C TYR A 70 15.66 10.51 7.92
N VAL A 71 16.50 9.72 7.23
CA VAL A 71 17.96 9.89 7.20
C VAL A 71 18.37 10.32 5.81
N HIS A 72 18.87 11.55 5.67
CA HIS A 72 19.41 12.03 4.40
C HIS A 72 20.81 11.45 4.19
N HIS A 73 20.99 10.68 3.11
CA HIS A 73 22.30 10.25 2.65
C HIS A 73 22.75 11.13 1.48
N ALA A 74 23.92 11.75 1.64
CA ALA A 74 24.55 12.62 0.65
C ALA A 74 25.27 11.83 -0.46
#